data_AF-A0A958M4Z7-F1
#
_entry.id   AF-A0A958M4Z7-F1
#
_cell.length_a   1.000
_cell.length_b   1.000
_cell.length_c   1.000
_cell.angle_alpha   90.00
_cell.angle_beta   90.00
_cell.angle_gamma   90.00
#
_symmetry.space_group_name_H-M   'P 1'
#
loop_
_entity.id
_entity.type
_entity.pdbx_description
1 polymer ?
#
loop_
_entity_poly.entity_id
_entity_poly.type
_entity_poly.pdbx_seq_one_letter_code
_entity_poly.pdbx_strand_id
1 'polypeptide(L)'
;MIIFWSAIFELIAWAIFLIYPLKKLNHKSSLFNPIIFPLITTIYFLAVFTLMIGWAFFVGQYYIVFGVAAVVGYSFGLIYVILIKSERFHKFIHAKTFNRLIVLYPFVFLFCFLWVFPKITPSLAFRFMPDEIQREIVGNIIPKFKVGDDFEDLQKSLPGYFDHIENGSGNIAVQSEEGFSFVIQIKNNKIIRLEHSKKENADFTIHTKLNQ
;
A
#
# COMPACT_ATOMS: atom_id res chain seq x y z
N MET A 1 -6.45 1.62 -2.46
CA MET A 1 -6.13 2.86 -3.23
C MET A 1 -5.26 3.88 -2.46
N ILE A 2 -5.58 4.25 -1.21
CA ILE A 2 -4.90 5.34 -0.44
C ILE A 2 -3.37 5.15 -0.27
N ILE A 3 -2.90 3.90 -0.11
CA ILE A 3 -1.49 3.61 0.23
C ILE A 3 -0.56 3.60 -1.00
N PHE A 4 -1.08 3.26 -2.17
CA PHE A 4 -0.33 3.42 -3.42
C PHE A 4 0.01 4.90 -3.66
N TRP A 5 -0.99 5.76 -3.47
CA TRP A 5 -0.82 7.19 -3.54
C TRP A 5 0.16 7.69 -2.49
N SER A 6 0.08 7.23 -1.25
CA SER A 6 1.02 7.65 -0.19
C SER A 6 2.48 7.34 -0.54
N ALA A 7 2.77 6.21 -1.20
CA ALA A 7 4.14 5.87 -1.61
C ALA A 7 4.70 6.83 -2.68
N ILE A 8 3.88 7.26 -3.65
CA ILE A 8 4.29 8.26 -4.66
C ILE A 8 4.53 9.62 -4.00
N PHE A 9 3.68 10.02 -3.05
CA PHE A 9 3.87 11.28 -2.32
C PHE A 9 5.08 11.25 -1.40
N GLU A 10 5.35 10.10 -0.77
CA GLU A 10 6.57 9.88 -0.02
C GLU A 10 7.79 9.96 -0.94
N LEU A 11 7.71 9.48 -2.19
CA LEU A 11 8.73 9.61 -3.23
C LEU A 11 9.03 11.07 -3.61
N ILE A 12 7.97 11.86 -3.84
CA ILE A 12 8.08 13.28 -4.18
C ILE A 12 8.64 14.05 -2.98
N ALA A 13 8.13 13.79 -1.78
CA ALA A 13 8.63 14.37 -0.54
C ALA A 13 10.11 14.01 -0.33
N TRP A 14 10.47 12.76 -0.58
CA TRP A 14 11.84 12.28 -0.47
C TRP A 14 12.77 12.96 -1.49
N ALA A 15 12.34 13.13 -2.74
CA ALA A 15 13.14 13.81 -3.78
C ALA A 15 13.34 15.32 -3.47
N ILE A 16 12.28 16.01 -3.02
CA ILE A 16 12.33 17.44 -2.74
C ILE A 16 13.01 17.71 -1.39
N PHE A 17 12.88 16.85 -0.38
CA PHE A 17 13.32 17.12 1.00
C PHE A 17 14.58 16.40 1.43
N LEU A 18 14.94 15.30 0.79
CA LEU A 18 16.18 14.58 1.07
C LEU A 18 17.27 15.02 0.09
N ILE A 19 17.03 15.05 -1.22
CA ILE A 19 18.10 15.33 -2.19
C ILE A 19 18.45 16.82 -2.26
N TYR A 20 17.45 17.68 -2.37
CA TYR A 20 17.66 19.11 -2.63
C TYR A 20 18.29 19.87 -1.43
N PRO A 21 17.82 19.67 -0.18
CA PRO A 21 18.31 20.44 0.96
C PRO A 21 19.70 19.96 1.43
N LEU A 22 19.99 18.65 1.34
CA LEU A 22 21.30 18.08 1.72
C LEU A 22 22.47 18.74 0.99
N LYS A 23 22.25 19.17 -0.26
CA LYS A 23 23.31 19.73 -1.11
C LYS A 23 23.46 21.25 -1.01
N LYS A 24 22.43 21.97 -0.59
CA LYS A 24 22.40 23.45 -0.64
C LYS A 24 22.38 24.13 0.73
N LEU A 25 22.03 23.43 1.80
CA LEU A 25 21.88 24.09 3.10
C LEU A 25 23.21 24.18 3.85
N ASN A 26 23.41 25.30 4.55
CA ASN A 26 24.53 25.49 5.45
C ASN A 26 24.25 24.74 6.76
N HIS A 27 24.69 23.49 6.83
CA HIS A 27 24.47 22.56 7.96
C HIS A 27 25.07 23.03 9.29
N LYS A 28 25.84 24.12 9.31
CA LYS A 28 26.38 24.77 10.53
C LYS A 28 25.43 25.80 11.14
N SER A 29 24.30 26.10 10.49
CA SER A 29 23.31 27.05 11.00
C SER A 29 22.61 26.56 12.26
N SER A 30 22.22 27.48 13.14
CA SER A 30 21.41 27.22 14.35
C SER A 30 20.05 26.59 14.04
N LEU A 31 19.57 26.70 12.80
CA LEU A 31 18.36 26.06 12.30
C LEU A 31 18.42 24.52 12.37
N PHE A 32 19.62 23.92 12.35
CA PHE A 32 19.83 22.47 12.42
C PHE A 32 19.91 21.93 13.86
N ASN A 33 19.22 22.60 14.79
CA ASN A 33 19.06 22.12 16.15
C ASN A 33 18.09 20.92 16.18
N PRO A 34 18.37 19.86 16.97
CA PRO A 34 17.49 18.70 17.16
C PRO A 34 16.05 19.01 17.58
N ILE A 35 15.77 20.23 18.03
CA ILE A 35 14.41 20.66 18.40
C ILE A 35 13.78 21.48 17.27
N ILE A 36 14.53 22.44 16.72
CA ILE A 36 14.01 23.41 15.74
C ILE A 36 13.82 22.77 14.37
N PHE A 37 14.80 21.99 13.90
CA PHE A 37 14.75 21.41 12.57
C PHE A 37 13.60 20.41 12.41
N PRO A 38 13.34 19.48 13.35
CA PRO A 38 12.20 18.58 13.25
C PRO A 38 10.85 19.29 13.24
N LEU A 39 10.71 20.40 13.97
CA LEU A 39 9.48 21.20 13.94
C LEU A 39 9.29 21.87 12.58
N ILE A 40 10.35 22.45 12.00
CA ILE A 40 10.32 23.04 10.66
C ILE A 40 9.96 21.97 9.62
N THR A 41 10.59 20.79 9.67
CA THR A 41 10.28 19.70 8.72
C THR A 41 8.86 19.19 8.90
N THR A 42 8.33 19.14 10.13
CA THR A 42 6.93 18.76 10.41
C THR A 42 5.94 19.73 9.77
N ILE A 43 6.09 21.03 10.03
CA ILE A 43 5.23 22.08 9.47
C ILE A 43 5.29 22.04 7.94
N TYR A 44 6.49 21.85 7.40
CA TYR A 44 6.70 21.80 5.98
C TYR A 44 6.11 20.55 5.32
N PHE A 45 6.24 19.37 5.94
CA PHE A 45 5.60 18.13 5.49
C PHE A 45 4.08 18.27 5.49
N LEU A 46 3.51 18.86 6.55
CA LEU A 46 2.08 19.13 6.61
C LEU A 46 1.62 20.08 5.50
N ALA A 47 2.37 21.15 5.23
CA ALA A 47 2.05 22.09 4.15
C ALA A 47 2.09 21.40 2.78
N VAL A 48 3.13 20.62 2.50
CA VAL A 48 3.30 19.91 1.22
C VAL A 48 2.23 18.84 1.07
N PHE A 49 2.01 18.03 2.11
CA PHE A 49 0.97 17.00 2.11
C PHE A 49 -0.40 17.64 1.84
N THR A 50 -0.70 18.76 2.50
CA THR A 50 -1.96 19.51 2.32
C THR A 50 -2.10 20.00 0.88
N LEU A 51 -1.05 20.62 0.32
CA LEU A 51 -1.05 21.15 -1.04
C LEU A 51 -1.15 20.06 -2.11
N MET A 52 -0.51 18.91 -1.91
CA MET A 52 -0.50 17.84 -2.91
C MET A 52 -1.80 17.04 -2.92
N ILE A 53 -2.25 16.57 -1.76
CA ILE A 53 -3.39 15.65 -1.70
C ILE A 53 -4.29 15.80 -0.47
N GLY A 54 -3.94 16.67 0.50
CA GLY A 54 -4.80 16.91 1.66
C GLY A 54 -6.24 17.23 1.29
N TRP A 55 -6.43 17.97 0.18
CA TRP A 55 -7.74 18.27 -0.44
C TRP A 55 -8.59 17.01 -0.72
N ALA A 56 -7.99 15.91 -1.17
CA ALA A 56 -8.70 14.65 -1.44
C ALA A 56 -9.16 13.93 -0.16
N PHE A 57 -8.49 14.17 0.97
CA PHE A 57 -8.79 13.55 2.26
C PHE A 57 -9.71 14.38 3.16
N PHE A 58 -9.96 15.66 2.82
CA PHE A 58 -10.90 16.52 3.57
C PHE A 58 -12.35 16.01 3.51
N VAL A 59 -12.74 15.31 2.44
CA VAL A 59 -14.12 14.86 2.23
C VAL A 59 -14.51 13.71 3.18
N GLY A 60 -13.54 12.96 3.72
CA GLY A 60 -13.79 11.71 4.46
C GLY A 60 -13.43 11.69 5.95
N GLN A 61 -13.23 12.84 6.60
CA GLN A 61 -12.78 12.93 8.01
C GLN A 61 -11.50 12.13 8.33
N TYR A 62 -10.59 11.99 7.36
CA TYR A 62 -9.36 11.23 7.51
C TYR A 62 -8.24 12.04 8.19
N TYR A 63 -8.54 12.63 9.36
CA TYR A 63 -7.58 13.42 10.16
C TYR A 63 -6.34 12.63 10.58
N ILE A 64 -6.47 11.30 10.69
CA ILE A 64 -5.37 10.39 11.00
C ILE A 64 -4.22 10.53 9.98
N VAL A 65 -4.51 10.79 8.71
CA VAL A 65 -3.48 10.88 7.66
C VAL A 65 -2.61 12.13 7.83
N PHE A 66 -3.18 13.24 8.31
CA PHE A 66 -2.42 14.43 8.69
C PHE A 66 -1.55 14.17 9.92
N GLY A 67 -2.04 13.40 10.89
CA GLY A 67 -1.26 12.94 12.04
C GLY A 67 -0.06 12.09 11.62
N VAL A 68 -0.26 11.15 10.69
CA VAL A 68 0.82 10.34 10.11
C VAL A 68 1.84 11.23 9.38
N ALA A 69 1.39 12.18 8.56
CA ALA A 69 2.28 13.12 7.87
C ALA A 69 3.12 13.97 8.86
N ALA A 70 2.53 14.39 9.98
CA ALA A 70 3.25 15.12 11.03
C ALA A 70 4.32 14.25 11.71
N VAL A 71 3.98 13.01 12.09
CA VAL A 71 4.91 12.07 12.72
C VAL A 71 6.06 11.73 11.78
N VAL A 72 5.78 11.51 10.50
CA VAL A 72 6.79 11.25 9.47
C VAL A 72 7.70 12.47 9.29
N GLY A 73 7.14 13.68 9.17
CA GLY A 73 7.92 14.91 9.05
C GLY A 73 8.83 15.20 10.25
N TYR A 74 8.35 14.91 11.46
CA TYR A 74 9.13 15.05 12.69
C TYR A 74 10.25 14.02 12.77
N SER A 75 9.92 12.74 12.54
CA SER A 75 10.87 11.62 12.56
C SER A 75 11.98 11.83 11.53
N PHE A 76 11.61 12.30 10.34
CA PHE A 76 12.56 12.66 9.29
C PHE A 76 13.53 13.75 9.73
N GLY A 77 13.03 14.86 10.29
CA GLY A 77 13.88 15.95 10.74
C GLY A 77 14.83 15.52 11.86
N LEU A 78 14.38 14.66 12.78
CA LEU A 78 15.22 14.11 13.84
C LEU A 78 16.33 13.25 13.27
N ILE A 79 15.98 12.27 12.42
CA ILE A 79 16.93 11.38 11.76
C ILE A 79 17.96 12.19 10.98
N TYR A 80 17.51 13.22 10.26
CA TYR A 80 18.37 14.11 9.50
C TYR A 80 19.37 14.86 10.40
N VAL A 81 18.92 15.49 11.49
CA VAL A 81 19.82 16.20 12.41
C VAL A 81 20.85 15.26 13.02
N ILE A 82 20.44 14.05 13.39
CA ILE A 82 21.33 13.02 13.95
C ILE A 82 22.38 12.62 12.90
N LEU A 83 21.96 12.42 11.64
CA LEU A 83 22.85 12.07 10.53
C LEU A 83 23.89 13.15 10.23
N ILE A 84 23.49 14.43 10.19
CA ILE A 84 24.43 15.52 9.89
C ILE A 84 25.40 15.81 11.03
N LYS A 85 24.98 15.62 12.29
CA LYS A 85 25.82 15.85 13.48
C LYS A 85 26.76 14.69 13.79
N SER A 86 26.47 13.50 13.26
CA SER A 86 27.33 12.32 13.45
C SER A 86 28.47 12.32 12.43
N GLU A 87 29.70 12.60 12.90
CA GLU A 87 30.91 12.61 12.04
C GLU A 87 31.16 11.26 11.33
N ARG A 88 30.72 10.14 11.94
CA ARG A 88 30.81 8.80 11.33
C ARG A 88 29.96 8.68 10.08
N PHE A 89 28.78 9.29 10.07
CA PHE A 89 27.86 9.25 8.92
C PHE A 89 28.22 10.27 7.85
N HIS A 90 28.92 11.35 8.20
CA HIS A 90 29.39 12.34 7.23
C HIS A 90 30.28 11.71 6.14
N LYS A 91 31.19 10.82 6.52
CA LYS A 91 32.02 10.04 5.57
C LYS A 91 31.20 9.03 4.75
N PHE A 92 30.13 8.49 5.32
CA PHE A 92 29.28 7.49 4.69
C PHE A 92 28.31 8.10 3.65
N ILE A 93 27.72 9.27 3.95
CA ILE A 93 26.84 10.02 3.05
C ILE A 93 27.63 10.65 1.89
N HIS A 94 28.84 11.15 2.15
CA HIS A 94 29.69 11.71 1.10
C HIS A 94 30.37 10.66 0.21
N ALA A 95 30.28 9.37 0.54
CA ALA A 95 30.75 8.31 -0.35
C ALA A 95 29.96 8.35 -1.68
N LYS A 96 30.68 8.54 -2.79
CA LYS A 96 30.13 8.75 -4.15
C LYS A 96 29.11 7.69 -4.58
N THR A 97 29.22 6.47 -4.05
CA THR A 97 28.33 5.33 -4.31
C THR A 97 27.03 5.39 -3.51
N PHE A 98 27.08 5.80 -2.25
CA PHE A 98 25.90 5.84 -1.37
C PHE A 98 24.95 6.96 -1.75
N ASN A 99 25.48 8.11 -2.19
CA ASN A 99 24.68 9.21 -2.75
C ASN A 99 23.87 8.81 -3.98
N ARG A 100 24.29 7.80 -4.77
CA ARG A 100 23.50 7.28 -5.89
C ARG A 100 22.44 6.28 -5.43
N LEU A 101 22.77 5.40 -4.48
CA LEU A 101 21.85 4.41 -3.94
C LEU A 101 20.70 5.03 -3.13
N ILE A 102 20.99 6.08 -2.35
CA ILE A 102 19.98 6.88 -1.66
C ILE A 102 18.96 7.39 -2.70
N VAL A 103 19.39 8.02 -3.79
CA VAL A 103 18.54 8.53 -4.91
C VAL A 103 17.62 7.47 -5.51
N LEU A 104 18.10 6.23 -5.60
CA LEU A 104 17.35 5.12 -6.19
C LEU A 104 16.49 4.36 -5.18
N TYR A 105 16.70 4.52 -3.87
CA TYR A 105 16.01 3.76 -2.82
C TYR A 105 14.48 3.77 -2.97
N PRO A 106 13.82 4.92 -3.20
CA PRO A 106 12.37 4.92 -3.29
C PRO A 106 11.84 4.20 -4.54
N PHE A 107 12.58 4.27 -5.64
CA PHE A 107 12.23 3.53 -6.87
C PHE A 107 12.42 2.03 -6.68
N VAL A 108 13.50 1.62 -6.02
CA VAL A 108 13.76 0.21 -5.67
C VAL A 108 12.69 -0.28 -4.69
N PHE A 109 12.35 0.52 -3.68
CA PHE A 109 11.29 0.20 -2.73
C PHE A 109 9.94 0.05 -3.42
N LEU A 110 9.57 0.99 -4.30
CA LEU A 110 8.29 0.96 -5.01
C LEU A 110 8.22 -0.23 -5.97
N PHE A 111 9.33 -0.53 -6.66
CA PHE A 111 9.45 -1.75 -7.47
C PHE A 111 9.27 -3.01 -6.60
N CYS A 112 10.00 -3.14 -5.49
CA CYS A 112 9.85 -4.27 -4.58
C CYS A 112 8.43 -4.37 -4.00
N PHE A 113 7.81 -3.24 -3.65
CA PHE A 113 6.47 -3.19 -3.09
C PHE A 113 5.41 -3.62 -4.10
N LEU A 114 5.50 -3.22 -5.36
CA LEU A 114 4.50 -3.58 -6.37
C LEU A 114 4.73 -4.97 -6.98
N TRP A 115 5.98 -5.44 -7.07
CA TRP A 115 6.29 -6.67 -7.80
C TRP A 115 6.67 -7.85 -6.91
N VAL A 116 7.36 -7.60 -5.80
CA VAL A 116 7.91 -8.66 -4.94
C VAL A 116 6.97 -8.95 -3.78
N PHE A 117 6.51 -7.91 -3.08
CA PHE A 117 5.63 -8.05 -1.92
C PHE A 117 4.32 -8.82 -2.20
N PRO A 118 3.55 -8.56 -3.29
CA PRO A 118 2.34 -9.33 -3.56
C PRO A 118 2.61 -10.80 -3.90
N LYS A 119 3.81 -11.15 -4.38
CA LYS A 119 4.18 -12.54 -4.66
C LYS A 119 4.53 -13.34 -3.41
N ILE A 120 5.14 -12.68 -2.41
CA ILE A 120 5.57 -13.35 -1.17
C ILE A 120 4.41 -13.47 -0.18
N THR A 121 3.65 -12.39 0.02
CA THR A 121 2.58 -12.31 1.03
C THR A 121 1.31 -11.70 0.43
N PRO A 122 0.60 -12.44 -0.44
CA PRO A 122 -0.54 -11.90 -1.19
C PRO A 122 -1.71 -11.48 -0.30
N SER A 123 -1.99 -12.18 0.80
CA SER A 123 -3.08 -11.85 1.72
C SER A 123 -2.89 -10.50 2.42
N LEU A 124 -1.66 -10.22 2.86
CA LEU A 124 -1.30 -8.91 3.43
C LEU A 124 -1.28 -7.82 2.37
N ALA A 125 -0.71 -8.13 1.19
CA ALA A 125 -0.63 -7.18 0.09
C ALA A 125 -2.01 -6.77 -0.42
N PHE A 126 -2.99 -7.69 -0.41
CA PHE A 126 -4.31 -7.50 -1.00
C PHE A 126 -4.95 -6.15 -0.63
N ARG A 127 -4.96 -5.77 0.65
CA ARG A 127 -5.57 -4.52 1.14
C ARG A 127 -4.85 -3.24 0.69
N PHE A 128 -3.59 -3.36 0.31
CA PHE A 128 -2.70 -2.23 0.03
C PHE A 128 -2.42 -2.03 -1.45
N MET A 129 -2.69 -3.04 -2.27
CA MET A 129 -2.45 -3.03 -3.71
C MET A 129 -3.54 -2.26 -4.49
N PRO A 130 -3.20 -1.76 -5.69
CA PRO A 130 -4.19 -1.27 -6.66
C PRO A 130 -5.04 -2.41 -7.23
N ASP A 131 -6.16 -2.05 -7.84
CA ASP A 131 -7.20 -2.99 -8.27
C ASP A 131 -6.67 -4.01 -9.29
N GLU A 132 -5.73 -3.63 -10.16
CA GLU A 132 -5.09 -4.52 -11.13
C GLU A 132 -4.35 -5.68 -10.44
N ILE A 133 -3.53 -5.35 -9.44
CA ILE A 133 -2.74 -6.34 -8.70
C ILE A 133 -3.66 -7.14 -7.78
N GLN A 134 -4.69 -6.53 -7.20
CA GLN A 134 -5.71 -7.25 -6.44
C GLN A 134 -6.42 -8.30 -7.30
N ARG A 135 -6.80 -7.98 -8.54
CA ARG A 135 -7.39 -8.93 -9.50
C ARG A 135 -6.43 -10.09 -9.79
N GLU A 136 -5.15 -9.81 -9.97
CA GLU A 136 -4.14 -10.86 -10.16
C GLU A 136 -4.00 -11.77 -8.92
N ILE A 137 -4.00 -11.18 -7.72
CA ILE A 137 -3.97 -11.92 -6.45
C ILE A 137 -5.21 -12.83 -6.34
N VAL A 138 -6.40 -12.33 -6.63
CA VAL A 138 -7.65 -13.12 -6.65
C VAL A 138 -7.52 -14.28 -7.64
N GLY A 139 -7.09 -14.01 -8.87
CA GLY A 139 -6.89 -15.04 -9.91
C GLY A 139 -5.86 -16.11 -9.55
N ASN A 140 -4.95 -15.83 -8.63
CA ASN A 140 -3.96 -16.78 -8.12
C ASN A 140 -4.41 -17.52 -6.85
N ILE A 141 -5.26 -16.90 -6.03
CA ILE A 141 -5.74 -17.48 -4.76
C ILE A 141 -6.96 -18.37 -4.99
N ILE A 142 -7.99 -17.89 -5.70
CA ILE A 142 -9.25 -18.62 -5.90
C ILE A 142 -9.04 -20.05 -6.42
N PRO A 143 -8.18 -20.31 -7.43
CA PRO A 143 -7.97 -21.68 -7.94
C PRO A 143 -7.29 -22.64 -6.97
N LYS A 144 -6.74 -22.16 -5.85
CA LYS A 144 -6.09 -23.01 -4.84
C LYS A 144 -7.09 -23.69 -3.92
N PHE A 145 -8.30 -23.16 -3.84
CA PHE A 145 -9.40 -23.71 -3.04
C PHE A 145 -10.24 -24.67 -3.88
N LYS A 146 -11.00 -25.53 -3.19
CA LYS A 146 -11.88 -26.54 -3.77
C LYS A 146 -13.23 -26.56 -3.05
N VAL A 147 -14.20 -27.20 -3.70
CA VAL A 147 -15.49 -27.52 -3.08
C VAL A 147 -15.23 -28.42 -1.85
N GLY A 148 -15.81 -28.05 -0.71
CA GLY A 148 -15.63 -28.71 0.59
C GLY A 148 -14.64 -28.01 1.53
N ASP A 149 -13.84 -27.07 1.03
CA ASP A 149 -12.90 -26.29 1.86
C ASP A 149 -13.65 -25.29 2.76
N ASP A 150 -13.00 -24.91 3.86
CA ASP A 150 -13.50 -23.91 4.78
C ASP A 150 -13.46 -22.50 4.16
N PHE A 151 -14.62 -21.84 4.17
CA PHE A 151 -14.75 -20.49 3.64
C PHE A 151 -13.92 -19.47 4.43
N GLU A 152 -13.74 -19.70 5.73
CA GLU A 152 -12.94 -18.83 6.59
C GLU A 152 -11.48 -18.73 6.12
N ASP A 153 -10.89 -19.83 5.62
CA ASP A 153 -9.52 -19.84 5.10
C ASP A 153 -9.40 -19.06 3.79
N LEU A 154 -10.43 -19.13 2.95
CA LEU A 154 -10.56 -18.31 1.76
C LEU A 154 -10.69 -16.82 2.12
N GLN A 155 -11.51 -16.49 3.12
CA GLN A 155 -11.71 -15.12 3.59
C GLN A 155 -10.43 -14.53 4.21
N LYS A 156 -9.67 -15.32 4.97
CA LYS A 156 -8.35 -14.94 5.50
C LYS A 156 -7.33 -14.68 4.39
N SER A 157 -7.45 -15.40 3.28
CA SER A 157 -6.55 -15.25 2.12
C SER A 157 -6.85 -14.00 1.29
N LEU A 158 -8.10 -13.53 1.29
CA LEU A 158 -8.57 -12.34 0.58
C LEU A 158 -9.32 -11.38 1.53
N PRO A 159 -8.59 -10.75 2.48
CA PRO A 159 -9.22 -10.06 3.59
C PRO A 159 -9.91 -8.76 3.14
N GLY A 160 -11.21 -8.66 3.36
CA GLY A 160 -12.04 -7.53 2.91
C GLY A 160 -12.82 -7.78 1.63
N TYR A 161 -12.50 -8.86 0.89
CA TYR A 161 -13.11 -9.11 -0.42
C TYR A 161 -14.52 -9.72 -0.33
N PHE A 162 -14.75 -10.57 0.67
CA PHE A 162 -16.03 -11.27 0.88
C PHE A 162 -16.83 -10.73 2.07
N ASP A 163 -16.58 -9.49 2.51
CA ASP A 163 -17.22 -8.92 3.71
C ASP A 163 -18.75 -8.78 3.57
N HIS A 164 -19.29 -8.86 2.35
CA HIS A 164 -20.73 -8.90 2.07
C HIS A 164 -21.38 -10.27 2.34
N ILE A 165 -20.59 -11.32 2.57
CA ILE A 165 -21.09 -12.66 2.88
C ILE A 165 -21.18 -12.81 4.39
N GLU A 166 -22.34 -12.47 4.93
CA GLU A 166 -22.62 -12.58 6.36
C GLU A 166 -23.10 -14.00 6.75
N ASN A 167 -22.78 -14.44 7.96
CA ASN A 167 -23.24 -15.72 8.54
C ASN A 167 -22.85 -16.99 7.75
N GLY A 168 -21.74 -16.94 7.00
CA GLY A 168 -21.18 -18.12 6.33
C GLY A 168 -22.10 -18.73 5.28
N SER A 169 -23.00 -17.94 4.69
CA SER A 169 -23.85 -18.34 3.57
C SER A 169 -24.01 -17.20 2.58
N GLY A 170 -23.80 -17.47 1.30
CA GLY A 170 -23.90 -16.45 0.26
C GLY A 170 -23.33 -16.94 -1.07
N ASN A 171 -23.43 -16.09 -2.07
CA ASN A 171 -22.91 -16.38 -3.39
C ASN A 171 -22.32 -15.11 -4.01
N ILE A 172 -21.25 -15.31 -4.77
CA ILE A 172 -20.60 -14.26 -5.52
C ILE A 172 -20.31 -14.79 -6.92
N ALA A 173 -20.55 -13.94 -7.91
CA ALA A 173 -20.17 -14.19 -9.28
C ALA A 173 -19.46 -12.95 -9.80
N VAL A 174 -18.25 -13.14 -10.27
CA VAL A 174 -17.43 -12.07 -10.85
C VAL A 174 -17.14 -12.48 -12.27
N GLN A 175 -17.65 -11.69 -13.20
CA GLN A 175 -17.28 -11.75 -14.61
C GLN A 175 -16.35 -10.56 -14.88
N SER A 176 -15.19 -10.86 -15.45
CA SER A 176 -14.21 -9.84 -15.81
C SER A 176 -13.96 -9.93 -17.32
N GLU A 177 -14.13 -8.80 -18.01
CA GLU A 177 -13.87 -8.68 -19.45
C GLU A 177 -12.38 -8.82 -19.79
N GLU A 178 -11.47 -8.48 -18.88
CA GLU A 178 -10.03 -8.59 -19.07
C GLU A 178 -9.36 -9.45 -18.00
N GLY A 179 -9.87 -10.66 -17.73
CA GLY A 179 -9.14 -11.57 -16.86
C GLY A 179 -9.89 -12.77 -16.30
N PHE A 180 -9.72 -12.96 -14.98
CA PHE A 180 -10.17 -14.13 -14.24
C PHE A 180 -11.62 -13.96 -13.80
N SER A 181 -12.48 -14.88 -14.24
CA SER A 181 -13.89 -14.91 -13.86
C SER A 181 -14.17 -16.12 -12.98
N PHE A 182 -15.01 -15.98 -11.96
CA PHE A 182 -15.32 -17.07 -11.04
C PHE A 182 -16.69 -16.93 -10.39
N VAL A 183 -17.22 -18.06 -9.94
CA VAL A 183 -18.43 -18.16 -9.11
C VAL A 183 -18.13 -18.98 -7.87
N ILE A 184 -18.50 -18.44 -6.72
CA ILE A 184 -18.40 -19.13 -5.43
C ILE A 184 -19.78 -19.12 -4.79
N GLN A 185 -20.18 -20.29 -4.29
CA GLN A 185 -21.35 -20.41 -3.42
C GLN A 185 -20.91 -21.04 -2.11
N ILE A 186 -21.36 -20.43 -1.02
CA ILE A 186 -20.98 -20.79 0.34
C ILE A 186 -22.26 -21.12 1.11
N LYS A 187 -22.22 -22.18 1.90
CA LYS A 187 -23.29 -22.55 2.82
C LYS A 187 -22.68 -23.19 4.05
N ASN A 188 -23.13 -22.80 5.24
CA ASN A 188 -22.61 -23.30 6.52
C ASN A 188 -21.08 -23.19 6.63
N ASN A 189 -20.51 -22.06 6.20
CA ASN A 189 -19.07 -21.78 6.19
C ASN A 189 -18.22 -22.73 5.32
N LYS A 190 -18.85 -23.46 4.40
CA LYS A 190 -18.19 -24.36 3.45
C LYS A 190 -18.43 -23.92 2.02
N ILE A 191 -17.41 -24.05 1.18
CA ILE A 191 -17.51 -23.81 -0.26
C ILE A 191 -18.29 -24.97 -0.89
N ILE A 192 -19.50 -24.70 -1.37
CA ILE A 192 -20.37 -25.72 -1.99
C ILE A 192 -20.35 -25.67 -3.52
N ARG A 193 -19.94 -24.53 -4.09
CA ARG A 193 -19.68 -24.37 -5.52
C ARG A 193 -18.47 -23.47 -5.69
N LEU A 194 -17.55 -23.88 -6.55
CA LEU A 194 -16.42 -23.07 -6.98
C LEU A 194 -16.14 -23.37 -8.44
N GLU A 195 -16.40 -22.39 -9.28
CA GLU A 195 -16.12 -22.46 -10.72
C GLU A 195 -15.26 -21.27 -11.08
N HIS A 196 -14.24 -21.48 -11.89
CA HIS A 196 -13.36 -20.41 -12.32
C HIS A 196 -12.83 -20.64 -13.72
N SER A 197 -12.54 -19.55 -14.43
CA SER A 197 -12.06 -19.58 -15.80
C SER A 197 -11.11 -18.42 -16.04
N LYS A 198 -10.05 -18.69 -16.80
CA LYS A 198 -9.14 -17.68 -17.34
C LYS A 198 -9.55 -17.21 -18.75
N LYS A 199 -10.68 -17.69 -19.26
CA LYS A 199 -11.22 -17.29 -20.57
C LYS A 199 -12.10 -16.05 -20.42
N GLU A 200 -11.96 -15.13 -21.37
CA GLU A 200 -12.93 -14.05 -21.61
C GLU A 200 -14.34 -14.64 -21.73
N ASN A 201 -15.31 -14.01 -21.05
CA ASN A 201 -16.73 -14.36 -21.11
C ASN A 201 -17.04 -15.81 -20.77
N ALA A 202 -16.56 -16.28 -19.62
CA ALA A 202 -16.99 -17.57 -19.09
C ALA A 202 -18.45 -17.50 -18.67
N ASP A 203 -19.30 -18.28 -19.36
CA ASP A 203 -20.72 -18.39 -19.07
C ASP A 203 -20.94 -19.21 -17.79
N PHE A 204 -20.84 -18.52 -16.65
CA PHE A 204 -21.21 -19.11 -15.37
C PHE A 204 -22.69 -18.86 -15.13
N THR A 205 -23.51 -19.87 -15.40
CA THR A 205 -24.94 -19.81 -15.08
C THR A 205 -25.10 -19.87 -13.55
N ILE A 206 -25.49 -18.75 -12.96
CA ILE A 206 -25.93 -18.70 -11.56
C ILE A 206 -27.36 -19.26 -11.54
N HIS A 207 -27.52 -20.54 -11.22
CA HIS A 207 -28.83 -21.08 -10.93
C HIS A 207 -29.28 -20.55 -9.57
N THR A 208 -29.97 -19.41 -9.56
CA THR A 208 -30.77 -18.95 -8.43
C THR A 208 -31.96 -19.89 -8.25
N LYS A 209 -31.73 -21.06 -7.65
CA LYS A 209 -32.78 -21.83 -6.99
C LYS A 209 -32.46 -21.85 -5.50
N LEU A 210 -32.76 -20.73 -4.84
CA LEU A 210 -33.21 -20.78 -3.47
C LEU A 210 -34.55 -21.51 -3.50
N ASN A 211 -34.57 -22.76 -3.04
CA ASN A 211 -35.81 -23.46 -2.75
C ASN A 211 -36.67 -22.56 -1.86
N GLN A 212 -37.92 -22.39 -2.28
CA GLN A 212 -39.04 -21.98 -1.44
C GLN A 212 -39.16 -22.89 -0.22
#